data_AF-A0A1W9UVJ6-F1
#
_entry.id   AF-A0A1W9UVJ6-F1
#
_cell.length_a   1.000
_cell.length_b   1.000
_cell.length_c   1.000
_cell.angle_alpha   90.00
_cell.angle_beta   90.00
_cell.angle_gamma   90.00
#
_symmetry.space_group_name_H-M   'P 1'
#
loop_
_entity.id
_entity.type
_entity.pdbx_description
1 polymer ?
#
loop_
_entity_poly.entity_id
_entity_poly.type
_entity_poly.pdbx_seq_one_letter_code
_entity_poly.pdbx_strand_id
1 'polypeptide(L)'
;MSMKIDFFWHSYKYLPYERKLAKRELMALFKSLPVSHPNGFTVKINDPSWQDIAKRVTYFRGAIAENGERVIPRQALLEASANGGIQDCMTGFEAFPSSSRQSTRYSAHGIHEYRGKFNPQIVRAIGNLLNLSPGDWILDPFCGSGTTLLETAYNGWNGIGLDINPLGIEIAKAKLAALRAPSDDLRMFSAKLTQNLNHLIIDLSLESPFDAQQKVQVGGTEWEDMLPNLDYLRAWFTESVLVQLAAILRAIEEIPEPAMRAIFRIVLSNILRDVSLQEPADLRIRRRKSPPPNVPVIPLFVDTLVSWIENLLQAQQCFQPASNTVQKAILGDVRQAVNVISKTSPRQIFSAAITSPPYVTALPYIDTQRLSLAILGLINAADIRTTERQLIGNREITNRQRQVWEDALRENQYNLPIECWQFCCELAAAVNPEKDGFRRQNKPALTYQYFSEMAQMFEQVKCLLRPSAPFVLVVGSNRTKLGGRQFVIDTAHWLRTVAEQRGFRQVEVLELDTYQRYSVHQANSIRTETMLILEVIPDASQSHSAD
;
A
#
# COMPACT_ATOMS: atom_id res chain seq x y z
N MET A 1 38.41 20.98 1.03
CA MET A 1 38.07 21.34 2.43
C MET A 1 36.81 20.60 2.80
N SER A 2 36.73 20.03 4.01
CA SER A 2 35.49 19.42 4.48
C SER A 2 34.47 20.51 4.84
N MET A 3 33.26 20.44 4.30
CA MET A 3 32.18 21.38 4.59
C MET A 3 31.17 20.75 5.55
N LYS A 4 30.47 21.55 6.36
CA LYS A 4 29.33 21.08 7.17
C LYS A 4 28.01 21.39 6.49
N ILE A 5 27.06 20.48 6.65
CA ILE A 5 25.65 20.68 6.27
C ILE A 5 24.78 20.39 7.48
N ASP A 6 23.89 21.33 7.81
CA ASP A 6 22.84 21.16 8.80
C ASP A 6 21.53 20.73 8.13
N PHE A 7 20.99 19.60 8.55
CA PHE A 7 19.70 19.06 8.12
C PHE A 7 18.65 19.34 9.18
N PHE A 8 17.52 19.95 8.79
CA PHE A 8 16.53 20.45 9.73
C PHE A 8 15.26 19.59 9.75
N TRP A 9 14.75 19.32 10.95
CA TRP A 9 13.48 18.63 11.16
C TRP A 9 12.29 19.43 10.61
N HIS A 10 11.24 18.72 10.20
CA HIS A 10 9.90 19.30 10.05
C HIS A 10 9.33 19.72 11.40
N SER A 11 8.24 20.50 11.36
CA SER A 11 7.52 20.98 12.54
C SER A 11 6.61 19.92 13.19
N TYR A 12 6.33 18.80 12.50
CA TYR A 12 5.52 17.72 13.06
C TYR A 12 6.32 16.83 14.02
N LYS A 13 5.59 16.06 14.85
CA LYS A 13 6.18 15.15 15.82
C LYS A 13 6.59 13.82 15.18
N TYR A 14 7.90 13.56 15.17
CA TYR A 14 8.48 12.28 14.76
C TYR A 14 8.30 11.20 15.82
N LEU A 15 8.09 9.97 15.36
CA LEU A 15 8.24 8.77 16.15
C LEU A 15 9.73 8.46 16.40
N PRO A 16 10.06 7.75 17.49
CA PRO A 16 11.46 7.42 17.82
C PRO A 16 12.18 6.69 16.68
N TYR A 17 11.51 5.72 16.03
CA TYR A 17 12.09 5.00 14.90
C TYR A 17 12.40 5.91 13.71
N GLU A 18 11.59 6.94 13.43
CA GLU A 18 11.84 7.86 12.30
C GLU A 18 13.11 8.66 12.50
N ARG A 19 13.39 9.12 13.73
CA ARG A 19 14.65 9.79 14.05
C ARG A 19 15.85 8.85 13.90
N LYS A 20 15.68 7.58 14.27
CA LYS A 20 16.71 6.54 14.09
C LYS A 20 16.96 6.27 12.60
N LEU A 21 15.91 6.15 11.78
CA LEU A 21 16.01 5.97 10.33
C LEU A 21 16.65 7.20 9.67
N ALA A 22 16.26 8.41 10.05
CA ALA A 22 16.84 9.66 9.54
C ALA A 22 18.34 9.75 9.79
N LYS A 23 18.81 9.42 11.00
CA LYS A 23 20.25 9.38 11.31
C LYS A 23 20.97 8.38 10.42
N ARG A 24 20.41 7.17 10.26
CA ARG A 24 21.02 6.11 9.45
C ARG A 24 21.00 6.41 7.97
N GLU A 25 19.95 7.04 7.48
CA GLU A 25 19.84 7.52 6.10
C GLU A 25 20.98 8.50 5.80
N LEU A 26 21.22 9.48 6.66
CA LEU A 26 22.35 10.40 6.51
C LEU A 26 23.70 9.67 6.55
N MET A 27 23.87 8.69 7.46
CA MET A 27 25.08 7.85 7.50
C MET A 27 25.28 7.08 6.19
N ALA A 28 24.22 6.48 5.64
CA ALA A 28 24.28 5.69 4.42
C ALA A 28 24.60 6.58 3.20
N LEU A 29 23.94 7.72 3.08
CA LEU A 29 24.07 8.61 1.92
C LEU A 29 25.38 9.40 1.92
N PHE A 30 25.81 9.94 3.07
CA PHE A 30 26.99 10.81 3.17
C PHE A 30 28.26 10.09 3.64
N LYS A 31 28.18 8.80 3.99
CA LYS A 31 29.30 8.00 4.53
C LYS A 31 30.01 8.69 5.70
N SER A 32 29.24 9.42 6.51
CA SER A 32 29.72 10.29 7.57
C SER A 32 28.79 10.20 8.76
N LEU A 33 29.32 10.25 9.98
CA LEU A 33 28.53 10.15 11.20
C LEU A 33 27.82 11.48 11.50
N PRO A 34 26.48 11.54 11.49
CA PRO A 34 25.75 12.76 11.79
C PRO A 34 25.83 13.10 13.28
N VAL A 35 26.06 14.37 13.58
CA VAL A 35 26.05 14.94 14.93
C VAL A 35 24.68 15.56 15.20
N SER A 36 24.01 15.13 16.26
CA SER A 36 22.67 15.65 16.58
C SER A 36 22.74 17.05 17.17
N HIS A 37 21.76 17.89 16.83
CA HIS A 37 21.49 19.17 17.46
C HIS A 37 19.97 19.35 17.64
N PRO A 38 19.49 20.35 18.40
CA PRO A 38 18.05 20.48 18.75
C PRO A 38 17.12 20.50 17.53
N ASN A 39 17.58 21.09 16.43
CA ASN A 39 16.80 21.28 15.22
C ASN A 39 17.04 20.21 14.15
N GLY A 40 17.90 19.22 14.39
CA GLY A 40 18.37 18.39 13.28
C GLY A 40 19.60 17.51 13.50
N PHE A 41 20.32 17.32 12.40
CA PHE A 41 21.64 16.70 12.34
C PHE A 41 22.62 17.51 11.49
N THR A 42 23.87 17.60 11.94
CA THR A 42 24.98 18.13 11.16
C THR A 42 25.80 16.99 10.57
N VAL A 43 26.13 17.05 9.29
CA VAL A 43 26.99 16.08 8.60
C VAL A 43 28.21 16.79 8.03
N LYS A 44 29.39 16.19 8.21
CA LYS A 44 30.62 16.62 7.53
C LYS A 44 30.72 15.94 6.18
N ILE A 45 30.94 16.71 5.13
CA ILE A 45 31.04 16.22 3.76
C ILE A 45 32.37 16.59 3.11
N ASN A 46 32.80 15.71 2.21
CA ASN A 46 33.91 15.95 1.29
C ASN A 46 33.45 15.87 -0.18
N ASP A 47 32.16 15.63 -0.42
CA ASP A 47 31.59 15.37 -1.74
C ASP A 47 31.01 16.67 -2.34
N PRO A 48 31.48 17.11 -3.52
CA PRO A 48 30.94 18.30 -4.19
C PRO A 48 29.51 18.10 -4.72
N SER A 49 28.98 16.88 -4.80
CA SER A 49 27.62 16.54 -5.28
C SER A 49 26.56 16.48 -4.17
N TRP A 50 26.87 17.03 -3.00
CA TRP A 50 26.03 16.91 -1.81
C TRP A 50 24.59 17.40 -2.01
N GLN A 51 24.34 18.37 -2.88
CA GLN A 51 23.00 18.91 -3.10
C GLN A 51 22.06 17.84 -3.67
N ASP A 52 22.55 17.01 -4.60
CA ASP A 52 21.74 15.95 -5.20
C ASP A 52 21.50 14.80 -4.22
N ILE A 53 22.47 14.52 -3.35
CA ILE A 53 22.30 13.59 -2.24
C ILE A 53 21.28 14.13 -1.23
N ALA A 54 21.38 15.41 -0.84
CA ALA A 54 20.48 16.06 0.09
C ALA A 54 19.04 16.14 -0.43
N LYS A 55 18.82 16.23 -1.74
CA LYS A 55 17.47 16.14 -2.34
C LYS A 55 16.77 14.80 -2.07
N ARG A 56 17.51 13.73 -1.78
CA ARG A 56 16.99 12.37 -1.60
C ARG A 56 16.52 12.05 -0.19
N VAL A 57 16.95 12.81 0.83
CA VAL A 57 16.65 12.50 2.23
C VAL A 57 15.14 12.55 2.49
N THR A 58 14.68 11.74 3.43
CA THR A 58 13.25 11.49 3.66
C THR A 58 12.68 12.40 4.74
N TYR A 59 13.39 12.57 5.85
CA TYR A 59 12.80 13.06 7.09
C TYR A 59 13.09 14.52 7.41
N PHE A 60 13.62 15.29 6.47
CA PHE A 60 14.09 16.66 6.73
C PHE A 60 13.35 17.66 5.85
N ARG A 61 13.00 18.81 6.42
CA ARG A 61 12.37 19.91 5.66
C ARG A 61 13.36 20.63 4.75
N GLY A 62 14.65 20.50 5.04
CA GLY A 62 15.67 21.28 4.38
C GLY A 62 17.07 21.01 4.92
N ALA A 63 18.06 21.38 4.11
CA ALA A 63 19.49 21.32 4.44
C ALA A 63 20.16 22.67 4.12
N ILE A 64 21.07 23.13 4.97
CA ILE A 64 21.85 24.36 4.79
C ILE A 64 23.33 24.04 4.96
N ALA A 65 24.14 24.38 3.97
CA ALA A 65 25.59 24.24 4.02
C ALA A 65 26.26 25.46 4.68
N GLU A 66 27.48 25.28 5.17
CA GLU A 66 28.29 26.32 5.83
C GLU A 66 28.55 27.54 4.92
N ASN A 67 28.55 27.35 3.61
CA ASN A 67 28.66 28.41 2.61
C ASN A 67 27.33 29.17 2.34
N GLY A 68 26.24 28.80 3.02
CA GLY A 68 24.91 29.41 2.89
C GLY A 68 24.01 28.77 1.82
N GLU A 69 24.49 27.80 1.04
CA GLU A 69 23.67 27.09 0.06
C GLU A 69 22.56 26.29 0.74
N ARG A 70 21.38 26.25 0.11
CA ARG A 70 20.17 25.62 0.67
C ARG A 70 19.61 24.59 -0.28
N VAL A 71 19.14 23.47 0.28
CA VAL A 71 18.46 22.41 -0.46
C VAL A 71 17.19 22.02 0.27
N ILE A 72 16.09 21.93 -0.48
CA ILE A 72 14.84 21.36 0.01
C ILE A 72 14.72 19.92 -0.51
N PRO A 73 14.60 18.92 0.37
CA PRO A 73 14.41 17.53 -0.04
C PRO A 73 13.13 17.33 -0.84
N ARG A 74 13.17 16.41 -1.82
CA ARG A 74 12.00 16.09 -2.65
C ARG A 74 10.82 15.61 -1.80
N GLN A 75 11.10 14.85 -0.74
CA GLN A 75 10.07 14.37 0.17
C GLN A 75 9.34 15.54 0.86
N ALA A 76 10.08 16.57 1.29
CA ALA A 76 9.50 17.76 1.91
C ALA A 76 8.58 18.54 0.95
N LEU A 77 9.00 18.69 -0.31
CA LEU A 77 8.17 19.33 -1.34
C LEU A 77 6.89 18.54 -1.63
N LEU A 78 7.00 17.21 -1.74
CA LEU A 78 5.83 16.34 -1.93
C LEU A 78 4.87 16.44 -0.73
N GLU A 79 5.36 16.43 0.51
CA GLU A 79 4.52 16.60 1.69
C GLU A 79 3.84 17.98 1.76
N ALA A 80 4.54 19.04 1.34
CA ALA A 80 3.97 20.39 1.26
C ALA A 80 2.85 20.50 0.21
N SER A 81 3.00 19.81 -0.93
CA SER A 81 1.98 19.77 -2.00
C SER A 81 0.63 19.20 -1.55
N ALA A 82 0.62 18.36 -0.53
CA ALA A 82 -0.62 17.79 0.01
C ALA A 82 -1.42 18.77 0.90
N ASN A 83 -0.82 19.92 1.24
CA ASN A 83 -1.37 20.87 2.21
C ASN A 83 -1.53 22.27 1.61
N GLY A 84 -1.45 22.42 0.27
CA GLY A 84 -1.58 23.73 -0.39
C GLY A 84 -0.39 24.69 -0.22
N GLY A 85 0.66 24.31 0.51
CA GLY A 85 1.76 25.21 0.91
C GLY A 85 2.96 25.26 -0.04
N ILE A 86 2.82 24.72 -1.26
CA ILE A 86 3.98 24.49 -2.13
C ILE A 86 4.62 25.77 -2.67
N GLN A 87 3.80 26.78 -3.00
CA GLN A 87 4.26 28.06 -3.55
C GLN A 87 5.10 28.83 -2.52
N ASP A 88 4.67 28.79 -1.26
CA ASP A 88 5.40 29.40 -0.15
C ASP A 88 6.74 28.67 0.10
N CYS A 89 6.73 27.33 0.08
CA CYS A 89 7.94 26.52 0.30
C CYS A 89 9.00 26.68 -0.81
N MET A 90 8.58 26.96 -2.05
CA MET A 90 9.51 27.19 -3.17
C MET A 90 10.24 28.54 -3.08
N THR A 91 9.72 29.49 -2.30
CA THR A 91 10.30 30.85 -2.18
C THR A 91 11.13 31.06 -0.92
N GLY A 92 10.99 30.22 0.12
CA GLY A 92 11.78 30.36 1.34
C GLY A 92 11.77 29.15 2.29
N PHE A 93 12.93 28.87 2.89
CA PHE A 93 13.15 27.78 3.85
C PHE A 93 12.26 27.84 5.10
N GLU A 94 11.80 29.04 5.47
CA GLU A 94 10.99 29.30 6.67
C GLU A 94 9.48 29.17 6.42
N ALA A 95 9.08 29.02 5.16
CA ALA A 95 7.69 29.09 4.73
C ALA A 95 6.96 27.74 4.75
N PHE A 96 7.56 26.71 5.37
CA PHE A 96 6.89 25.41 5.53
C PHE A 96 5.69 25.52 6.48
N PRO A 97 4.48 25.15 6.05
CA PRO A 97 3.31 25.22 6.91
C PRO A 97 3.49 24.39 8.17
N SER A 98 3.04 24.92 9.31
CA SER A 98 3.02 24.18 10.56
C SER A 98 1.99 23.05 10.47
N SER A 99 2.45 21.82 10.24
CA SER A 99 1.60 20.64 10.32
C SER A 99 1.84 19.91 11.64
N SER A 100 0.76 19.42 12.25
CA SER A 100 0.85 18.54 13.42
C SER A 100 1.20 17.10 13.06
N ARG A 101 1.12 16.71 11.78
CA ARG A 101 1.29 15.32 11.31
C ARG A 101 2.03 15.23 9.97
N GLN A 102 2.83 14.17 9.81
CA GLN A 102 3.47 13.82 8.54
C GLN A 102 2.41 13.43 7.50
N SER A 103 2.50 13.99 6.28
CA SER A 103 1.57 13.67 5.20
C SER A 103 1.99 12.38 4.50
N THR A 104 1.08 11.41 4.42
CA THR A 104 1.32 10.11 3.74
C THR A 104 0.47 9.94 2.48
N ARG A 105 -0.25 11.00 2.09
CA ARG A 105 -1.24 11.01 1.01
C ARG A 105 -0.92 12.06 -0.06
N TYR A 106 0.33 12.48 -0.13
CA TYR A 106 0.79 13.41 -1.16
C TYR A 106 0.65 12.82 -2.56
N SER A 107 0.39 13.68 -3.54
CA SER A 107 0.30 13.29 -4.96
C SER A 107 -0.61 12.06 -5.18
N ALA A 108 -0.19 11.12 -6.03
CA ALA A 108 -0.97 9.93 -6.35
C ALA A 108 -1.13 8.94 -5.16
N HIS A 109 -0.38 9.05 -4.05
CA HIS A 109 -0.64 8.22 -2.86
C HIS A 109 -2.03 8.48 -2.26
N GLY A 110 -2.61 9.66 -2.50
CA GLY A 110 -3.89 10.10 -1.98
C GLY A 110 -5.13 9.63 -2.75
N ILE A 111 -4.99 9.01 -3.92
CA ILE A 111 -6.13 8.70 -4.81
C ILE A 111 -7.16 7.74 -4.20
N HIS A 112 -6.73 6.81 -3.33
CA HIS A 112 -7.59 5.78 -2.74
C HIS A 112 -7.14 5.35 -1.34
N GLU A 113 -8.12 5.17 -0.45
CA GLU A 113 -7.93 4.56 0.87
C GLU A 113 -7.80 3.03 0.79
N TYR A 114 -6.57 2.58 0.57
CA TYR A 114 -6.21 1.17 0.71
C TYR A 114 -5.77 0.85 2.14
N ARG A 115 -6.52 -0.02 2.83
CA ARG A 115 -6.20 -0.46 4.20
C ARG A 115 -5.03 -1.45 4.18
N GLY A 116 -4.16 -1.39 5.21
CA GLY A 116 -3.02 -2.32 5.35
C GLY A 116 -1.82 -1.99 4.47
N LYS A 117 -1.56 -0.70 4.19
CA LYS A 117 -0.34 -0.20 3.53
C LYS A 117 0.63 0.39 4.55
N PHE A 118 1.94 0.30 4.27
CA PHE A 118 2.96 1.04 5.01
C PHE A 118 3.11 2.50 4.52
N ASN A 119 3.81 3.33 5.31
CA ASN A 119 4.03 4.74 4.97
C ASN A 119 5.05 4.88 3.82
N PRO A 120 4.78 5.73 2.80
CA PRO A 120 5.70 5.96 1.69
C PRO A 120 7.13 6.35 2.10
N GLN A 121 7.26 7.15 3.16
CA GLN A 121 8.54 7.57 3.73
C GLN A 121 9.42 6.38 4.14
N ILE A 122 8.81 5.30 4.65
CA ILE A 122 9.56 4.10 5.05
C ILE A 122 10.22 3.46 3.82
N VAL A 123 9.50 3.37 2.69
CA VAL A 123 10.06 2.81 1.44
C VAL A 123 11.24 3.65 0.95
N ARG A 124 11.10 4.97 0.96
CA ARG A 124 12.18 5.87 0.54
C ARG A 124 13.41 5.73 1.45
N ALA A 125 13.20 5.74 2.76
CA ALA A 125 14.27 5.55 3.73
C ALA A 125 14.97 4.20 3.55
N ILE A 126 14.21 3.11 3.32
CA ILE A 126 14.78 1.79 2.99
C ILE A 126 15.66 1.89 1.75
N GLY A 127 15.18 2.46 0.66
CA GLY A 127 15.98 2.56 -0.56
C GLY A 127 17.27 3.38 -0.39
N ASN A 128 17.23 4.44 0.41
CA ASN A 128 18.43 5.20 0.77
C ASN A 128 19.39 4.39 1.66
N LEU A 129 18.89 3.62 2.63
CA LEU A 129 19.71 2.73 3.47
C LEU A 129 20.41 1.65 2.63
N LEU A 130 19.70 1.11 1.64
CA LEU A 130 20.23 0.12 0.70
C LEU A 130 21.16 0.72 -0.37
N ASN A 131 21.36 2.05 -0.37
CA ASN A 131 22.12 2.80 -1.38
C ASN A 131 21.64 2.52 -2.82
N LEU A 132 20.33 2.38 -3.02
CA LEU A 132 19.76 2.20 -4.35
C LEU A 132 20.09 3.39 -5.26
N SER A 133 20.44 3.09 -6.50
CA SER A 133 20.79 4.06 -7.53
C SER A 133 19.67 4.17 -8.56
N PRO A 134 19.51 5.33 -9.24
CA PRO A 134 18.60 5.44 -10.37
C PRO A 134 18.84 4.30 -11.39
N GLY A 135 17.76 3.67 -11.85
CA GLY A 135 17.80 2.51 -12.74
C GLY A 135 17.86 1.14 -12.04
N ASP A 136 18.09 1.07 -10.72
CA ASP A 136 18.00 -0.20 -10.00
C ASP A 136 16.60 -0.83 -10.10
N TRP A 137 16.54 -2.16 -10.17
CA TRP A 137 15.29 -2.91 -10.28
C TRP A 137 14.81 -3.40 -8.92
N ILE A 138 13.60 -2.99 -8.53
CA ILE A 138 12.98 -3.33 -7.25
C ILE A 138 11.76 -4.22 -7.45
N LEU A 139 11.70 -5.30 -6.68
CA LEU A 139 10.56 -6.20 -6.63
C LEU A 139 9.68 -5.88 -5.40
N ASP A 140 8.36 -5.82 -5.59
CA ASP A 140 7.39 -5.86 -4.51
C ASP A 140 6.46 -7.08 -4.67
N PRO A 141 6.72 -8.19 -3.97
CA PRO A 141 5.94 -9.43 -4.12
C PRO A 141 4.51 -9.37 -3.55
N PHE A 142 4.14 -8.30 -2.84
CA PHE A 142 2.80 -8.06 -2.29
C PHE A 142 2.44 -6.58 -2.44
N CYS A 143 2.38 -6.10 -3.68
CA CYS A 143 2.41 -4.67 -3.93
C CYS A 143 1.13 -3.94 -3.51
N GLY A 144 0.01 -4.65 -3.33
CA GLY A 144 -1.28 -4.08 -2.96
C GLY A 144 -1.61 -2.87 -3.84
N SER A 145 -1.83 -1.71 -3.20
CA SER A 145 -2.09 -0.44 -3.89
C SER A 145 -0.87 0.28 -4.48
N GLY A 146 0.29 -0.36 -4.52
CA GLY A 146 1.49 0.11 -5.21
C GLY A 146 2.29 1.22 -4.50
N THR A 147 2.32 1.25 -3.16
CA THR A 147 3.13 2.25 -2.43
C THR A 147 4.61 2.16 -2.83
N THR A 148 5.18 0.96 -2.87
CA THR A 148 6.58 0.75 -3.30
C THR A 148 6.79 1.19 -4.74
N LEU A 149 5.88 0.80 -5.64
CA LEU A 149 5.96 1.13 -7.06
C LEU A 149 5.93 2.64 -7.29
N LEU A 150 5.07 3.37 -6.59
CA LEU A 150 5.02 4.82 -6.73
C LEU A 150 6.29 5.48 -6.19
N GLU A 151 6.84 5.00 -5.08
CA GLU A 151 8.14 5.49 -4.58
C GLU A 151 9.31 5.12 -5.51
N THR A 152 9.27 3.98 -6.22
CA THR A 152 10.28 3.70 -7.25
C THR A 152 10.27 4.75 -8.36
N ALA A 153 9.08 5.18 -8.81
CA ALA A 153 8.94 6.25 -9.79
C ALA A 153 9.50 7.60 -9.28
N TYR A 154 9.24 7.96 -8.01
CA TYR A 154 9.76 9.19 -7.41
C TYR A 154 11.29 9.21 -7.25
N ASN A 155 11.90 8.04 -7.08
CA ASN A 155 13.35 7.92 -6.84
C ASN A 155 14.14 7.53 -8.09
N GLY A 156 13.46 7.35 -9.23
CA GLY A 156 14.09 6.98 -10.50
C GLY A 156 14.55 5.51 -10.54
N TRP A 157 13.94 4.64 -9.75
CA TRP A 157 14.17 3.19 -9.79
C TRP A 157 13.18 2.51 -10.72
N ASN A 158 13.54 1.35 -11.24
CA ASN A 158 12.60 0.44 -11.90
C ASN A 158 11.86 -0.37 -10.83
N GLY A 159 10.60 -0.73 -11.09
CA GLY A 159 9.74 -1.42 -10.13
C GLY A 159 8.81 -2.43 -10.79
N ILE A 160 8.80 -3.68 -10.31
CA ILE A 160 7.76 -4.66 -10.63
C ILE A 160 7.08 -5.07 -9.34
N GLY A 161 5.75 -4.99 -9.32
CA GLY A 161 4.95 -5.38 -8.18
C GLY A 161 3.93 -6.45 -8.57
N LEU A 162 3.74 -7.42 -7.71
CA LEU A 162 2.76 -8.49 -7.88
C LEU A 162 1.76 -8.44 -6.73
N ASP A 163 0.49 -8.64 -7.03
CA ASP A 163 -0.53 -8.87 -6.01
C ASP A 163 -1.68 -9.69 -6.62
N ILE A 164 -2.31 -10.52 -5.80
CA ILE A 164 -3.45 -11.34 -6.22
C ILE A 164 -4.78 -10.57 -6.11
N ASN A 165 -4.80 -9.45 -5.39
CA ASN A 165 -5.97 -8.60 -5.23
C ASN A 165 -6.14 -7.69 -6.46
N PRO A 166 -7.19 -7.92 -7.29
CA PRO A 166 -7.37 -7.16 -8.53
C PRO A 166 -7.63 -5.67 -8.28
N LEU A 167 -8.33 -5.29 -7.19
CA LEU A 167 -8.51 -3.87 -6.88
C LEU A 167 -7.18 -3.22 -6.48
N GLY A 168 -6.33 -3.92 -5.71
CA GLY A 168 -5.00 -3.43 -5.37
C GLY A 168 -4.20 -3.05 -6.61
N ILE A 169 -4.17 -3.96 -7.59
CA ILE A 169 -3.49 -3.76 -8.87
C ILE A 169 -4.08 -2.60 -9.68
N GLU A 170 -5.41 -2.49 -9.77
CA GLU A 170 -6.03 -1.37 -10.48
C GLU A 170 -5.74 -0.01 -9.81
N ILE A 171 -5.69 0.04 -8.47
CA ILE A 171 -5.25 1.24 -7.75
C ILE A 171 -3.77 1.54 -8.07
N ALA A 172 -2.90 0.53 -8.03
CA ALA A 172 -1.48 0.71 -8.33
C ALA A 172 -1.26 1.23 -9.76
N LYS A 173 -1.96 0.67 -10.75
CA LYS A 173 -1.94 1.15 -12.14
C LYS A 173 -2.44 2.58 -12.26
N ALA A 174 -3.58 2.91 -11.64
CA ALA A 174 -4.13 4.26 -11.66
C ALA A 174 -3.17 5.29 -11.04
N LYS A 175 -2.48 4.95 -9.94
CA LYS A 175 -1.45 5.81 -9.36
C LYS A 175 -0.30 6.08 -10.32
N LEU A 176 0.21 5.04 -10.98
CA LEU A 176 1.31 5.15 -11.94
C LEU A 176 0.89 5.93 -13.20
N ALA A 177 -0.36 5.76 -13.65
CA ALA A 177 -0.94 6.52 -14.75
C ALA A 177 -1.11 7.99 -14.37
N ALA A 178 -1.68 8.27 -13.20
CA ALA A 178 -1.88 9.63 -12.68
C ALA A 178 -0.57 10.40 -12.56
N LEU A 179 0.48 9.76 -12.05
CA LEU A 179 1.79 10.41 -11.93
C LEU A 179 2.36 10.86 -13.30
N ARG A 180 2.08 10.10 -14.37
CA ARG A 180 2.59 10.34 -15.73
C ARG A 180 1.62 11.12 -16.62
N ALA A 181 0.38 11.32 -16.19
CA ALA A 181 -0.63 11.99 -16.98
C ALA A 181 -0.27 13.47 -17.21
N PRO A 182 -0.39 13.98 -18.44
CA PRO A 182 -0.22 15.40 -18.69
C PRO A 182 -1.19 16.25 -17.86
N SER A 183 -0.69 17.34 -17.29
CA SER A 183 -1.50 18.22 -16.44
C SER A 183 -2.70 18.83 -17.19
N ASP A 184 -2.55 19.12 -18.49
CA ASP A 184 -3.62 19.67 -19.31
C ASP A 184 -4.74 18.66 -19.55
N ASP A 185 -4.39 17.39 -19.79
CA ASP A 185 -5.37 16.31 -19.94
C ASP A 185 -6.17 16.11 -18.65
N LEU A 186 -5.48 16.07 -17.49
CA LEU A 186 -6.13 15.94 -16.19
C LEU A 186 -7.18 17.05 -16.00
N ARG A 187 -6.81 18.31 -16.27
CA ARG A 187 -7.72 19.48 -16.15
C ARG A 187 -8.89 19.40 -17.14
N MET A 188 -8.58 19.12 -18.41
CA MET A 188 -9.58 19.08 -19.48
C MET A 188 -10.62 17.99 -19.22
N PHE A 189 -10.18 16.75 -18.96
CA PHE A 189 -11.09 15.63 -18.76
C PHE A 189 -11.87 15.73 -17.45
N SER A 190 -11.26 16.24 -16.37
CA SER A 190 -11.99 16.44 -15.11
C SER A 190 -13.05 17.55 -15.22
N ALA A 191 -12.73 18.66 -15.90
CA ALA A 191 -13.68 19.74 -16.11
C ALA A 191 -14.87 19.29 -16.97
N LYS A 192 -14.60 18.58 -18.07
CA LYS A 192 -15.64 18.01 -18.94
C LYS A 192 -16.52 17.02 -18.20
N LEU A 193 -15.93 16.09 -17.44
CA LEU A 193 -16.68 15.11 -16.64
C LEU A 193 -17.55 15.80 -15.59
N THR A 194 -16.99 16.78 -14.89
CA THR A 194 -17.70 17.57 -13.86
C THR A 194 -18.90 18.31 -14.46
N GLN A 195 -18.71 18.99 -15.60
CA GLN A 195 -19.78 19.70 -16.28
C GLN A 195 -20.91 18.75 -16.69
N ASN A 196 -20.57 17.62 -17.33
CA ASN A 196 -21.54 16.62 -17.76
C ASN A 196 -22.36 16.08 -16.58
N LEU A 197 -21.69 15.71 -15.48
CA LEU A 197 -22.36 15.16 -14.30
C LEU A 197 -23.24 16.19 -13.59
N ASN A 198 -22.78 17.44 -13.46
CA ASN A 198 -23.56 18.50 -12.85
C ASN A 198 -24.85 18.80 -13.64
N HIS A 199 -24.80 18.73 -14.97
CA HIS A 199 -26.01 18.90 -15.80
C HIS A 199 -27.09 17.85 -15.53
N LEU A 200 -26.71 16.61 -15.20
CA LEU A 200 -27.68 15.53 -14.93
C LEU A 200 -28.51 15.77 -13.67
N ILE A 201 -27.95 16.52 -12.70
CA ILE A 201 -28.54 16.72 -11.38
C ILE A 201 -29.15 18.10 -11.16
N ILE A 202 -29.25 18.92 -12.22
CA ILE A 202 -29.89 20.23 -12.16
C ILE A 202 -31.33 20.08 -11.65
N ASP A 203 -31.71 20.96 -10.71
CA ASP A 203 -33.05 21.04 -10.10
C ASP A 203 -33.52 19.76 -9.37
N LEU A 204 -32.60 18.87 -8.97
CA LEU A 204 -32.91 17.66 -8.20
C LEU A 204 -32.57 17.79 -6.71
N SER A 205 -33.43 17.23 -5.85
CA SER A 205 -33.09 16.95 -4.45
C SER A 205 -32.35 15.62 -4.36
N LEU A 206 -31.06 15.66 -4.02
CA LEU A 206 -30.20 14.47 -3.91
C LEU A 206 -30.25 13.79 -2.53
N GLU A 207 -31.01 14.35 -1.59
CA GLU A 207 -31.23 13.77 -0.25
C GLU A 207 -32.49 12.90 -0.19
N SER A 208 -33.40 13.05 -1.15
CA SER A 208 -34.62 12.25 -1.26
C SER A 208 -34.46 11.14 -2.30
N PRO A 209 -35.20 10.01 -2.17
CA PRO A 209 -35.25 8.99 -3.21
C PRO A 209 -35.77 9.56 -4.54
N PHE A 210 -35.15 9.15 -5.63
CA PHE A 210 -35.56 9.50 -6.98
C PHE A 210 -36.86 8.79 -7.38
N ASP A 211 -37.76 9.53 -8.01
CA ASP A 211 -38.90 8.97 -8.74
C ASP A 211 -38.48 8.35 -10.09
N ALA A 212 -39.43 7.78 -10.82
CA ALA A 212 -39.15 7.12 -12.11
C ALA A 212 -38.57 8.08 -13.17
N GLN A 213 -39.05 9.33 -13.22
CA GLN A 213 -38.58 10.32 -14.20
C GLN A 213 -37.16 10.77 -13.86
N GLN A 214 -36.88 11.02 -12.58
CA GLN A 214 -35.56 11.40 -12.08
C GLN A 214 -34.53 10.28 -12.30
N LYS A 215 -34.93 9.01 -12.12
CA LYS A 215 -34.05 7.87 -12.44
C LYS A 215 -33.64 7.84 -13.91
N VAL A 216 -34.59 8.08 -14.82
CA VAL A 216 -34.31 8.14 -16.27
C VAL A 216 -33.48 9.38 -16.61
N GLN A 217 -33.74 10.54 -15.99
CA GLN A 217 -32.96 11.76 -16.19
C GLN A 217 -31.48 11.56 -15.84
N VAL A 218 -31.18 10.96 -14.68
CA VAL A 218 -29.80 10.81 -14.19
C VAL A 218 -29.14 9.58 -14.80
N GLY A 219 -29.80 8.43 -14.71
CA GLY A 219 -29.24 7.13 -15.10
C GLY A 219 -29.41 6.81 -16.58
N GLY A 220 -30.36 7.41 -17.29
CA GLY A 220 -30.83 6.90 -18.58
C GLY A 220 -31.74 5.67 -18.41
N THR A 221 -32.30 5.18 -19.52
CA THR A 221 -33.23 4.03 -19.54
C THR A 221 -32.56 2.70 -19.22
N GLU A 222 -31.27 2.57 -19.53
CA GLU A 222 -30.48 1.33 -19.42
C GLU A 222 -29.38 1.46 -18.35
N TRP A 223 -29.63 2.23 -17.29
CA TRP A 223 -28.63 2.47 -16.24
C TRP A 223 -28.17 1.18 -15.54
N GLU A 224 -29.03 0.17 -15.52
CA GLU A 224 -28.75 -1.13 -14.90
C GLU A 224 -27.60 -1.87 -15.59
N ASP A 225 -27.46 -1.73 -16.92
CA ASP A 225 -26.42 -2.39 -17.72
C ASP A 225 -25.02 -1.86 -17.42
N MET A 226 -24.92 -0.67 -16.85
CA MET A 226 -23.65 -0.08 -16.41
C MET A 226 -23.09 -0.69 -15.13
N LEU A 227 -23.90 -1.47 -14.39
CA LEU A 227 -23.56 -1.97 -13.07
C LEU A 227 -23.40 -3.49 -13.06
N PRO A 228 -22.15 -3.99 -13.17
CA PRO A 228 -21.91 -5.41 -12.99
C PRO A 228 -22.32 -5.83 -11.57
N ASN A 229 -22.79 -7.07 -11.43
CA ASN A 229 -23.25 -7.62 -10.15
C ASN A 229 -24.43 -6.86 -9.53
N LEU A 230 -25.32 -6.26 -10.34
CA LEU A 230 -26.43 -5.42 -9.86
C LEU A 230 -27.24 -6.03 -8.72
N ASP A 231 -27.60 -7.32 -8.79
CA ASP A 231 -28.38 -7.99 -7.73
C ASP A 231 -27.65 -8.01 -6.39
N TYR A 232 -26.34 -8.21 -6.41
CA TYR A 232 -25.51 -8.11 -5.21
C TYR A 232 -25.44 -6.66 -4.72
N LEU A 233 -25.32 -5.69 -5.63
CA LEU A 233 -25.23 -4.25 -5.31
C LEU A 233 -26.53 -3.68 -4.73
N ARG A 234 -27.71 -4.15 -5.18
CA ARG A 234 -29.02 -3.79 -4.61
C ARG A 234 -29.14 -4.14 -3.12
N ALA A 235 -28.32 -5.08 -2.63
CA ALA A 235 -28.23 -5.39 -1.19
C ALA A 235 -27.34 -4.41 -0.40
N TRP A 236 -26.61 -3.50 -1.04
CA TRP A 236 -25.64 -2.62 -0.38
C TRP A 236 -25.80 -1.14 -0.70
N PHE A 237 -26.67 -0.79 -1.64
CA PHE A 237 -26.94 0.57 -2.06
C PHE A 237 -28.44 0.76 -2.27
N THR A 238 -28.92 1.99 -2.05
CA THR A 238 -30.29 2.35 -2.47
C THR A 238 -30.32 2.54 -3.99
N GLU A 239 -31.50 2.41 -4.58
CA GLU A 239 -31.64 2.48 -6.03
C GLU A 239 -31.21 3.84 -6.61
N SER A 240 -31.54 4.94 -5.94
CA SER A 240 -31.12 6.29 -6.33
C SER A 240 -29.60 6.49 -6.26
N VAL A 241 -28.93 5.81 -5.32
CA VAL A 241 -27.47 5.78 -5.26
C VAL A 241 -26.91 4.98 -6.44
N LEU A 242 -27.49 3.80 -6.76
CA LEU A 242 -27.05 3.00 -7.89
C LEU A 242 -27.20 3.74 -9.24
N VAL A 243 -28.31 4.45 -9.43
CA VAL A 243 -28.54 5.30 -10.62
C VAL A 243 -27.46 6.36 -10.78
N GLN A 244 -27.07 7.04 -9.69
CA GLN A 244 -25.98 8.01 -9.73
C GLN A 244 -24.63 7.35 -10.04
N LEU A 245 -24.34 6.18 -9.46
CA LEU A 245 -23.12 5.42 -9.74
C LEU A 245 -23.03 4.98 -11.21
N ALA A 246 -24.14 4.52 -11.79
CA ALA A 246 -24.24 4.17 -13.21
C ALA A 246 -23.98 5.37 -14.11
N ALA A 247 -24.54 6.54 -13.77
CA ALA A 247 -24.31 7.79 -14.50
C ALA A 247 -22.84 8.20 -14.48
N ILE A 248 -22.17 8.12 -13.32
CA ILE A 248 -20.74 8.39 -13.18
C ILE A 248 -19.91 7.42 -14.03
N LEU A 249 -20.18 6.12 -13.93
CA LEU A 249 -19.45 5.11 -14.71
C LEU A 249 -19.62 5.35 -16.22
N ARG A 250 -20.84 5.61 -16.70
CA ARG A 250 -21.08 5.91 -18.12
C ARG A 250 -20.27 7.11 -18.58
N ALA A 251 -20.33 8.20 -17.81
CA ALA A 251 -19.59 9.42 -18.13
C ALA A 251 -18.06 9.21 -18.12
N ILE A 252 -17.54 8.31 -17.26
CA ILE A 252 -16.14 7.88 -17.30
C ILE A 252 -15.84 7.05 -18.55
N GLU A 253 -16.72 6.12 -18.95
CA GLU A 253 -16.51 5.28 -20.14
C GLU A 253 -16.49 6.08 -21.45
N GLU A 254 -17.20 7.19 -21.51
CA GLU A 254 -17.19 8.12 -22.66
C GLU A 254 -15.85 8.85 -22.84
N ILE A 255 -14.95 8.82 -21.86
CA ILE A 255 -13.63 9.44 -21.96
C ILE A 255 -12.77 8.61 -22.92
N PRO A 256 -12.22 9.19 -24.01
CA PRO A 256 -11.43 8.43 -24.99
C PRO A 256 -10.15 7.82 -24.40
N GLU A 257 -9.48 8.56 -23.52
CA GLU A 257 -8.17 8.21 -22.97
C GLU A 257 -8.27 7.11 -21.89
N PRO A 258 -7.76 5.88 -22.14
CA PRO A 258 -7.86 4.79 -21.19
C PRO A 258 -7.19 5.07 -19.84
N ALA A 259 -6.09 5.84 -19.82
CA ALA A 259 -5.42 6.22 -18.58
C ALA A 259 -6.35 7.07 -17.69
N MET A 260 -7.08 8.02 -18.27
CA MET A 260 -8.04 8.86 -17.54
C MET A 260 -9.21 8.03 -17.00
N ARG A 261 -9.74 7.09 -17.81
CA ARG A 261 -10.77 6.16 -17.34
C ARG A 261 -10.31 5.39 -16.11
N ALA A 262 -9.11 4.82 -16.15
CA ALA A 262 -8.55 4.07 -15.03
C ALA A 262 -8.41 4.93 -13.76
N ILE A 263 -7.92 6.17 -13.91
CA ILE A 263 -7.77 7.11 -12.78
C ILE A 263 -9.15 7.43 -12.17
N PHE A 264 -10.12 7.84 -12.98
CA PHE A 264 -11.41 8.30 -12.47
C PHE A 264 -12.27 7.16 -11.90
N ARG A 265 -12.17 5.94 -12.45
CA ARG A 265 -12.76 4.73 -11.85
C ARG A 265 -12.23 4.48 -10.44
N ILE A 266 -10.93 4.72 -10.19
CA ILE A 266 -10.34 4.55 -8.86
C ILE A 266 -10.75 5.68 -7.91
N VAL A 267 -10.90 6.92 -8.39
CA VAL A 267 -11.48 8.00 -7.59
C VAL A 267 -12.92 7.66 -7.17
N LEU A 268 -13.75 7.15 -8.08
CA LEU A 268 -15.09 6.66 -7.76
C LEU A 268 -15.04 5.54 -6.71
N SER A 269 -14.14 4.57 -6.90
CA SER A 269 -13.93 3.45 -5.98
C SER A 269 -13.62 3.89 -4.54
N ASN A 270 -13.01 5.06 -4.36
CA ASN A 270 -12.64 5.59 -3.06
C ASN A 270 -13.86 5.99 -2.20
N ILE A 271 -14.96 6.43 -2.83
CA ILE A 271 -16.15 6.92 -2.12
C ILE A 271 -17.24 5.86 -1.92
N LEU A 272 -17.13 4.71 -2.59
CA LEU A 272 -18.20 3.69 -2.66
C LEU A 272 -18.65 3.21 -1.28
N ARG A 273 -17.71 3.08 -0.35
CA ARG A 273 -18.02 2.63 1.00
C ARG A 273 -18.85 3.67 1.76
N ASP A 274 -18.53 4.94 1.59
CA ASP A 274 -19.20 6.05 2.28
C ASP A 274 -20.63 6.25 1.78
N VAL A 275 -20.88 6.02 0.49
CA VAL A 275 -22.22 6.14 -0.09
C VAL A 275 -23.06 4.85 0.01
N SER A 276 -22.49 3.78 0.58
CA SER A 276 -23.19 2.50 0.76
C SER A 276 -23.99 2.41 2.06
N LEU A 277 -24.80 1.35 2.16
CA LEU A 277 -25.49 0.93 3.38
C LEU A 277 -24.55 0.28 4.42
N GLN A 278 -23.26 0.09 4.11
CA GLN A 278 -22.28 -0.42 5.07
C GLN A 278 -21.78 0.69 6.00
N GLU A 279 -21.50 0.34 7.27
CA GLU A 279 -20.84 1.20 8.23
C GLU A 279 -19.39 1.54 7.79
N PRO A 280 -19.07 2.79 7.43
CA PRO A 280 -17.77 3.15 6.89
C PRO A 280 -16.62 2.97 7.89
N ALA A 281 -16.88 3.20 9.17
CA ALA A 281 -15.85 3.13 10.21
C ALA A 281 -15.49 1.70 10.65
N ASP A 282 -16.34 0.70 10.38
CA ASP A 282 -16.15 -0.66 10.88
C ASP A 282 -15.57 -1.58 9.81
N LEU A 283 -14.32 -2.05 9.94
CA LEU A 283 -13.72 -2.99 8.98
C LEU A 283 -14.51 -4.30 8.81
N ARG A 284 -15.43 -4.62 9.71
CA ARG A 284 -16.37 -5.73 9.53
C ARG A 284 -17.54 -5.32 8.65
N ILE A 285 -18.09 -6.32 7.96
CA ILE A 285 -19.28 -6.13 7.15
C ILE A 285 -20.48 -5.95 8.08
N ARG A 286 -20.88 -4.70 8.32
CA ARG A 286 -22.06 -4.33 9.10
C ARG A 286 -22.83 -3.23 8.39
N ARG A 287 -24.16 -3.31 8.44
CA ARG A 287 -25.01 -2.24 7.91
C ARG A 287 -25.09 -1.07 8.89
N ARG A 288 -25.31 0.11 8.34
CA ARG A 288 -25.67 1.32 9.10
C ARG A 288 -26.94 1.06 9.91
N LYS A 289 -27.01 1.61 11.12
CA LYS A 289 -28.23 1.53 11.96
C LYS A 289 -29.35 2.42 11.42
N SER A 290 -28.98 3.60 10.93
CA SER A 290 -29.90 4.59 10.35
C SER A 290 -29.31 5.08 9.03
N PRO A 291 -29.46 4.30 7.93
CA PRO A 291 -28.99 4.74 6.63
C PRO A 291 -29.84 5.91 6.11
N PRO A 292 -29.25 6.90 5.44
CA PRO A 292 -30.02 7.93 4.74
C PRO A 292 -30.79 7.30 3.56
N PRO A 293 -31.93 7.87 3.17
CA PRO A 293 -32.74 7.35 2.07
C PRO A 293 -32.06 7.53 0.70
N ASN A 294 -31.28 8.61 0.53
CA ASN A 294 -30.42 8.85 -0.62
C ASN A 294 -29.15 9.59 -0.18
N VAL A 295 -28.14 9.62 -1.04
CA VAL A 295 -26.87 10.33 -0.83
C VAL A 295 -26.52 11.10 -2.11
N PRO A 296 -26.00 12.34 -2.01
CA PRO A 296 -25.50 13.09 -3.17
C PRO A 296 -24.17 12.51 -3.68
N VAL A 297 -24.23 11.39 -4.39
CA VAL A 297 -23.04 10.66 -4.87
C VAL A 297 -22.30 11.44 -5.95
N ILE A 298 -23.03 12.04 -6.91
CA ILE A 298 -22.41 12.82 -7.99
C ILE A 298 -21.63 14.02 -7.43
N PRO A 299 -22.20 14.89 -6.57
CA PRO A 299 -21.43 15.97 -5.94
C PRO A 299 -20.22 15.46 -5.15
N LEU A 300 -20.40 14.41 -4.32
CA LEU A 300 -19.29 13.85 -3.54
C LEU A 300 -18.14 13.34 -4.43
N PHE A 301 -18.47 12.70 -5.56
CA PHE A 301 -17.48 12.24 -6.52
C PHE A 301 -16.76 13.42 -7.18
N VAL A 302 -17.49 14.43 -7.65
CA VAL A 302 -16.93 15.64 -8.27
C VAL A 302 -15.98 16.36 -7.31
N ASP A 303 -16.40 16.59 -6.07
CA ASP A 303 -15.59 17.26 -5.06
C ASP A 303 -14.32 16.47 -4.75
N THR A 304 -14.45 15.14 -4.61
CA THR A 304 -13.31 14.25 -4.38
C THR A 304 -12.34 14.27 -5.56
N LEU A 305 -12.87 14.25 -6.80
CA LEU A 305 -12.07 14.27 -8.02
C LEU A 305 -11.31 15.58 -8.18
N VAL A 306 -12.00 16.72 -8.08
CA VAL A 306 -11.41 18.05 -8.24
C VAL A 306 -10.33 18.29 -7.18
N SER A 307 -10.66 18.04 -5.90
CA SER A 307 -9.71 18.22 -4.81
C SER A 307 -8.47 17.33 -4.97
N TRP A 308 -8.66 16.07 -5.36
CA TRP A 308 -7.53 15.17 -5.59
C TRP A 308 -6.67 15.59 -6.78
N ILE A 309 -7.27 16.03 -7.89
CA ILE A 309 -6.54 16.52 -9.06
C ILE A 309 -5.73 17.76 -8.72
N GLU A 310 -6.30 18.72 -7.99
CA GLU A 310 -5.57 19.92 -7.55
C GLU A 310 -4.32 19.55 -6.75
N ASN A 311 -4.44 18.63 -5.79
CA ASN A 311 -3.32 18.13 -4.99
C ASN A 311 -2.26 17.41 -5.86
N LEU A 312 -2.69 16.61 -6.85
CA LEU A 312 -1.79 15.94 -7.78
C LEU A 312 -1.03 16.95 -8.64
N LEU A 313 -1.71 17.97 -9.16
CA LEU A 313 -1.13 19.00 -10.01
C LEU A 313 -0.10 19.85 -9.24
N GLN A 314 -0.37 20.15 -7.96
CA GLN A 314 0.64 20.77 -7.09
C GLN A 314 1.89 19.89 -6.96
N ALA A 315 1.74 18.59 -6.74
CA ALA A 315 2.87 17.68 -6.67
C ALA A 315 3.66 17.61 -7.99
N GLN A 316 2.98 17.62 -9.14
CA GLN A 316 3.61 17.61 -10.47
C GLN A 316 4.44 18.87 -10.77
N GLN A 317 4.15 20.00 -10.13
CA GLN A 317 4.98 21.21 -10.23
C GLN A 317 6.35 21.03 -9.57
N CYS A 318 6.44 20.24 -8.50
CA CYS A 318 7.70 19.97 -7.81
C CYS A 318 8.45 18.76 -8.33
N PHE A 319 7.75 17.81 -8.95
CA PHE A 319 8.35 16.57 -9.39
C PHE A 319 7.67 16.00 -10.63
N GLN A 320 8.49 15.66 -11.61
CA GLN A 320 8.09 14.79 -12.71
C GLN A 320 8.92 13.49 -12.67
N PRO A 321 8.29 12.32 -12.86
CA PRO A 321 9.00 11.05 -12.87
C PRO A 321 10.01 11.00 -14.03
N ALA A 322 11.12 10.30 -13.80
CA ALA A 322 12.11 10.07 -14.85
C ALA A 322 11.49 9.26 -16.01
N SER A 323 11.65 9.76 -17.23
CA SER A 323 11.05 9.17 -18.45
C SER A 323 11.62 7.79 -18.81
N ASN A 324 12.82 7.46 -18.33
CA ASN A 324 13.55 6.23 -18.64
C ASN A 324 13.39 5.12 -17.60
N THR A 325 12.40 5.20 -16.70
CA THR A 325 12.16 4.18 -15.67
C THR A 325 10.84 3.46 -15.89
N VAL A 326 10.83 2.18 -15.53
CA VAL A 326 9.69 1.27 -15.72
C VAL A 326 9.08 0.93 -14.37
N GLN A 327 7.78 1.15 -14.24
CA GLN A 327 7.01 0.66 -13.09
C GLN A 327 5.80 -0.13 -13.59
N LYS A 328 5.62 -1.35 -13.08
CA LYS A 328 4.56 -2.25 -13.52
C LYS A 328 3.93 -2.98 -12.33
N ALA A 329 2.60 -2.91 -12.24
CA ALA A 329 1.80 -3.71 -11.33
C ALA A 329 1.16 -4.87 -12.11
N ILE A 330 1.31 -6.10 -11.61
CA ILE A 330 0.86 -7.33 -12.26
C ILE A 330 -0.09 -8.06 -11.33
N LEU A 331 -1.27 -8.41 -11.85
CA LEU A 331 -2.20 -9.31 -11.16
C LEU A 331 -1.65 -10.73 -11.20
N GLY A 332 -1.36 -11.31 -10.04
CA GLY A 332 -0.88 -12.68 -9.95
C GLY A 332 -0.56 -13.14 -8.54
N ASP A 333 -0.40 -14.45 -8.42
CA ASP A 333 -0.05 -15.10 -7.16
C ASP A 333 1.46 -15.17 -7.00
N VAL A 334 1.96 -14.66 -5.87
CA VAL A 334 3.40 -14.66 -5.55
C VAL A 334 3.98 -16.06 -5.45
N ARG A 335 3.17 -17.07 -5.12
CA ARG A 335 3.59 -18.49 -5.13
C ARG A 335 3.97 -18.98 -6.53
N GLN A 336 3.67 -18.19 -7.56
CA GLN A 336 4.04 -18.44 -8.95
C GLN A 336 4.77 -17.23 -9.58
N ALA A 337 5.42 -16.38 -8.78
CA ALA A 337 5.96 -15.10 -9.23
C ALA A 337 6.94 -15.24 -10.42
N VAL A 338 7.80 -16.27 -10.44
CA VAL A 338 8.75 -16.49 -11.54
C VAL A 338 8.02 -16.62 -12.87
N ASN A 339 6.99 -17.48 -12.92
CA ASN A 339 6.19 -17.74 -14.12
C ASN A 339 5.39 -16.51 -14.54
N VAL A 340 4.76 -15.83 -13.57
CA VAL A 340 3.91 -14.66 -13.85
C VAL A 340 4.74 -13.50 -14.38
N ILE A 341 5.89 -13.21 -13.77
CA ILE A 341 6.78 -12.12 -14.19
C ILE A 341 7.40 -12.44 -15.55
N SER A 342 7.87 -13.68 -15.77
CA SER A 342 8.48 -14.05 -17.06
C SER A 342 7.54 -13.94 -18.25
N LYS A 343 6.22 -14.09 -18.04
CA LYS A 343 5.21 -13.95 -19.10
C LYS A 343 4.87 -12.51 -19.43
N THR A 344 5.12 -11.60 -18.49
CA THR A 344 4.66 -10.21 -18.58
C THR A 344 5.80 -9.22 -18.77
N SER A 345 7.03 -9.60 -18.50
CA SER A 345 8.22 -8.77 -18.65
C SER A 345 9.40 -9.63 -19.11
N PRO A 346 10.40 -9.08 -19.83
CA PRO A 346 11.67 -9.76 -20.07
C PRO A 346 12.25 -10.28 -18.76
N ARG A 347 12.99 -11.40 -18.80
CA ARG A 347 13.59 -11.98 -17.59
C ARG A 347 14.46 -10.93 -16.91
N GLN A 348 13.96 -10.42 -15.78
CA GLN A 348 14.59 -9.37 -15.01
C GLN A 348 15.14 -9.98 -13.72
N ILE A 349 16.39 -9.65 -13.41
CA ILE A 349 16.98 -9.92 -12.11
C ILE A 349 16.92 -8.62 -11.31
N PHE A 350 16.43 -8.70 -10.07
CA PHE A 350 16.17 -7.53 -9.24
C PHE A 350 17.33 -7.24 -8.29
N SER A 351 17.64 -5.94 -8.13
CA SER A 351 18.68 -5.42 -7.23
C SER A 351 18.29 -5.54 -5.75
N ALA A 352 16.98 -5.46 -5.45
CA ALA A 352 16.40 -5.58 -4.12
C ALA A 352 14.92 -5.95 -4.20
N ALA A 353 14.35 -6.44 -3.08
CA ALA A 353 12.92 -6.53 -2.87
C ALA A 353 12.49 -5.74 -1.62
N ILE A 354 11.37 -5.01 -1.71
CA ILE A 354 10.83 -4.20 -0.60
C ILE A 354 9.32 -4.41 -0.55
N THR A 355 8.78 -4.82 0.59
CA THR A 355 7.33 -5.08 0.71
C THR A 355 6.82 -5.04 2.15
N SER A 356 5.50 -4.98 2.28
CA SER A 356 4.76 -5.24 3.52
C SER A 356 3.77 -6.38 3.24
N PRO A 357 4.13 -7.63 3.56
CA PRO A 357 3.29 -8.77 3.22
C PRO A 357 2.04 -8.83 4.12
N PRO A 358 1.00 -9.61 3.76
CA PRO A 358 -0.10 -9.87 4.67
C PRO A 358 0.37 -10.58 5.94
N TYR A 359 -0.32 -10.36 7.07
CA TYR A 359 -0.05 -11.03 8.34
C TYR A 359 -1.12 -12.09 8.62
N VAL A 360 -0.76 -13.13 9.38
CA VAL A 360 -1.63 -14.26 9.74
C VAL A 360 -3.01 -13.80 10.22
N THR A 361 -4.04 -13.97 9.38
CA THR A 361 -5.45 -13.63 9.64
C THR A 361 -5.70 -12.17 10.07
N ALA A 362 -4.86 -11.22 9.66
CA ALA A 362 -4.93 -9.85 10.17
C ALA A 362 -6.03 -9.01 9.52
N LEU A 363 -6.14 -9.06 8.20
CA LEU A 363 -7.08 -8.23 7.43
C LEU A 363 -7.74 -9.04 6.32
N PRO A 364 -9.06 -8.86 6.12
CA PRO A 364 -9.79 -9.52 5.04
C PRO A 364 -9.88 -8.63 3.81
N TYR A 365 -8.86 -8.66 2.95
CA TYR A 365 -8.68 -7.63 1.92
C TYR A 365 -9.83 -7.61 0.89
N ILE A 366 -10.25 -8.75 0.36
CA ILE A 366 -11.34 -8.84 -0.62
C ILE A 366 -12.66 -8.43 0.05
N ASP A 367 -12.97 -8.94 1.24
CA ASP A 367 -14.20 -8.58 1.95
C ASP A 367 -14.32 -7.07 2.24
N THR A 368 -13.19 -6.44 2.60
CA THR A 368 -13.13 -5.00 2.89
C THR A 368 -13.41 -4.16 1.64
N GLN A 369 -13.06 -4.70 0.46
CA GLN A 369 -13.06 -4.00 -0.82
C GLN A 369 -14.14 -4.50 -1.79
N ARG A 370 -14.99 -5.43 -1.34
CA ARG A 370 -15.96 -6.16 -2.16
C ARG A 370 -16.94 -5.26 -2.94
N LEU A 371 -17.30 -4.09 -2.40
CA LEU A 371 -18.20 -3.15 -3.08
C LEU A 371 -17.50 -2.52 -4.30
N SER A 372 -16.25 -2.11 -4.12
CA SER A 372 -15.40 -1.63 -5.21
C SER A 372 -15.13 -2.69 -6.26
N LEU A 373 -14.82 -3.92 -5.82
CA LEU A 373 -14.61 -5.05 -6.73
C LEU A 373 -15.86 -5.37 -7.56
N ALA A 374 -17.03 -5.36 -6.92
CA ALA A 374 -18.31 -5.65 -7.58
C ALA A 374 -18.72 -4.54 -8.57
N ILE A 375 -18.65 -3.27 -8.15
CA ILE A 375 -19.02 -2.10 -9.00
C ILE A 375 -18.10 -1.96 -10.22
N LEU A 376 -16.79 -2.19 -10.04
CA LEU A 376 -15.84 -2.07 -11.15
C LEU A 376 -15.78 -3.33 -12.03
N GLY A 377 -16.58 -4.37 -11.74
CA GLY A 377 -16.60 -5.61 -12.51
C GLY A 377 -15.29 -6.42 -12.43
N LEU A 378 -14.51 -6.23 -11.35
CA LEU A 378 -13.22 -6.91 -11.16
C LEU A 378 -13.37 -8.34 -10.61
N ILE A 379 -14.56 -8.69 -10.15
CA ILE A 379 -14.92 -10.02 -9.66
C ILE A 379 -16.42 -10.26 -9.85
N ASN A 380 -16.82 -11.50 -10.06
CA ASN A 380 -18.22 -11.89 -9.91
C ASN A 380 -18.56 -11.99 -8.42
N ALA A 381 -19.77 -11.58 -8.03
CA ALA A 381 -20.20 -11.60 -6.64
C ALA A 381 -20.13 -13.00 -5.99
N ALA A 382 -20.33 -14.05 -6.79
CA ALA A 382 -20.23 -15.44 -6.33
C ALA A 382 -18.79 -15.85 -5.93
N ASP A 383 -17.77 -15.22 -6.52
CA ASP A 383 -16.37 -15.61 -6.36
C ASP A 383 -15.69 -14.92 -5.16
N ILE A 384 -16.29 -13.87 -4.60
CA ILE A 384 -15.74 -13.04 -3.51
C ILE A 384 -15.16 -13.88 -2.37
N ARG A 385 -15.94 -14.86 -1.87
CA ARG A 385 -15.50 -15.74 -0.77
C ARG A 385 -14.38 -16.68 -1.17
N THR A 386 -14.36 -17.13 -2.43
CA THR A 386 -13.33 -18.04 -2.92
C THR A 386 -12.01 -17.30 -3.11
N THR A 387 -12.03 -16.11 -3.69
CA THR A 387 -10.85 -15.26 -3.85
C THR A 387 -10.26 -14.83 -2.51
N GLU A 388 -11.09 -14.49 -1.51
CA GLU A 388 -10.61 -14.19 -0.15
C GLU A 388 -9.81 -15.36 0.45
N ARG A 389 -10.26 -16.61 0.25
CA ARG A 389 -9.56 -17.81 0.74
C ARG A 389 -8.25 -18.11 0.02
N GLN A 390 -8.03 -17.56 -1.17
CA GLN A 390 -6.78 -17.75 -1.92
C GLN A 390 -5.66 -16.83 -1.42
N LEU A 391 -6.00 -15.77 -0.68
CA LEU A 391 -5.00 -14.84 -0.14
C LEU A 391 -4.09 -15.54 0.88
N ILE A 392 -2.79 -15.26 0.79
CA ILE A 392 -1.86 -15.56 1.87
C ILE A 392 -2.28 -14.73 3.09
N GLY A 393 -2.43 -15.38 4.24
CA GLY A 393 -2.86 -14.71 5.47
C GLY A 393 -4.36 -14.46 5.56
N ASN A 394 -5.17 -15.11 4.71
CA ASN A 394 -6.62 -15.09 4.81
C ASN A 394 -7.13 -15.53 6.20
N ARG A 395 -8.38 -15.21 6.51
CA ARG A 395 -9.03 -15.55 7.79
C ARG A 395 -10.12 -16.63 7.69
N GLU A 396 -10.42 -17.07 6.47
CA GLU A 396 -11.59 -17.89 6.17
C GLU A 396 -11.15 -19.27 5.71
N ILE A 397 -11.67 -20.31 6.35
CA ILE A 397 -11.35 -21.70 6.00
C ILE A 397 -12.58 -22.56 6.18
N THR A 398 -12.88 -23.41 5.19
CA THR A 398 -13.95 -24.39 5.31
C THR A 398 -13.52 -25.55 6.20
N ASN A 399 -14.47 -26.31 6.77
CA ASN A 399 -14.14 -27.48 7.59
C ASN A 399 -13.28 -28.50 6.83
N ARG A 400 -13.58 -28.72 5.54
CA ARG A 400 -12.78 -29.61 4.68
C ARG A 400 -11.34 -29.10 4.52
N GLN A 401 -11.16 -27.82 4.20
CA GLN A 401 -9.83 -27.23 4.07
C GLN A 401 -9.06 -27.25 5.39
N ARG A 402 -9.76 -26.99 6.50
CA ARG A 402 -9.18 -27.06 7.84
C ARG A 402 -8.63 -28.45 8.13
N GLN A 403 -9.39 -29.50 7.87
CA GLN A 403 -8.93 -30.88 8.06
C GLN A 403 -7.66 -31.16 7.23
N VAL A 404 -7.64 -30.75 5.96
CA VAL A 404 -6.45 -30.90 5.09
C VAL A 404 -5.22 -30.23 5.70
N TRP A 405 -5.36 -29.00 6.22
CA TRP A 405 -4.24 -28.29 6.83
C TRP A 405 -3.85 -28.84 8.20
N GLU A 406 -4.79 -29.40 8.97
CA GLU A 406 -4.50 -30.10 10.22
C GLU A 406 -3.75 -31.42 9.97
N ASP A 407 -4.09 -32.14 8.90
CA ASP A 407 -3.36 -33.34 8.46
C ASP A 407 -1.94 -32.97 8.02
N ALA A 408 -1.81 -31.95 7.16
CA ALA A 408 -0.52 -31.43 6.71
C ALA A 408 0.35 -30.92 7.88
N LEU A 409 -0.26 -30.35 8.92
CA LEU A 409 0.42 -29.93 10.14
C LEU A 409 0.95 -31.14 10.92
N ARG A 410 0.19 -32.24 11.05
CA ARG A 410 0.63 -33.43 11.78
C ARG A 410 1.92 -34.02 11.24
N GLU A 411 2.11 -33.98 9.93
CA GLU A 411 3.25 -34.56 9.23
C GLU A 411 4.35 -33.55 8.87
N ASN A 412 4.17 -32.26 9.22
CA ASN A 412 5.00 -31.15 8.73
C ASN A 412 5.21 -31.22 7.20
N GLN A 413 4.14 -31.50 6.45
CA GLN A 413 4.17 -31.82 5.01
C GLN A 413 4.94 -30.80 4.15
N TYR A 414 4.97 -29.52 4.55
CA TYR A 414 5.64 -28.44 3.82
C TYR A 414 7.09 -28.19 4.28
N ASN A 415 7.64 -29.08 5.12
CA ASN A 415 8.99 -29.02 5.65
C ASN A 415 9.32 -27.65 6.26
N LEU A 416 8.45 -27.14 7.12
CA LEU A 416 8.74 -25.91 7.87
C LEU A 416 9.87 -26.17 8.87
N PRO A 417 10.61 -25.13 9.29
CA PRO A 417 11.61 -25.24 10.35
C PRO A 417 11.00 -25.83 11.61
N ILE A 418 11.74 -26.70 12.30
CA ILE A 418 11.22 -27.49 13.43
C ILE A 418 10.56 -26.60 14.50
N GLU A 419 11.18 -25.47 14.85
CA GLU A 419 10.67 -24.51 15.82
C GLU A 419 9.37 -23.83 15.36
N CYS A 420 9.25 -23.52 14.07
CA CYS A 420 8.05 -22.92 13.49
C CYS A 420 6.88 -23.93 13.44
N TRP A 421 7.19 -25.18 13.08
CA TRP A 421 6.24 -26.28 13.11
C TRP A 421 5.78 -26.58 14.54
N GLN A 422 6.70 -26.68 15.50
CA GLN A 422 6.39 -26.88 16.92
C GLN A 422 5.49 -25.78 17.46
N PHE A 423 5.73 -24.52 17.11
CA PHE A 423 4.83 -23.42 17.47
C PHE A 423 3.41 -23.62 16.93
N CYS A 424 3.26 -24.09 15.69
CA CYS A 424 1.94 -24.43 15.13
C CYS A 424 1.27 -25.58 15.89
N CYS A 425 2.04 -26.61 16.27
CA CYS A 425 1.56 -27.72 17.10
C CYS A 425 1.13 -27.26 18.50
N GLU A 426 1.86 -26.33 19.12
CA GLU A 426 1.48 -25.72 20.40
C GLU A 426 0.16 -24.96 20.31
N LEU A 427 -0.06 -24.20 19.22
CA LEU A 427 -1.33 -23.54 18.97
C LEU A 427 -2.46 -24.57 18.85
N ALA A 428 -2.25 -25.66 18.11
CA ALA A 428 -3.24 -26.72 17.94
C ALA A 428 -3.58 -27.41 19.28
N ALA A 429 -2.57 -27.75 20.08
CA ALA A 429 -2.74 -28.37 21.38
C ALA A 429 -3.46 -27.47 22.40
N ALA A 430 -3.36 -26.14 22.24
CA ALA A 430 -3.99 -25.18 23.12
C ALA A 430 -5.47 -24.89 22.80
N VAL A 431 -6.00 -25.37 21.67
CA VAL A 431 -7.41 -25.15 21.31
C VAL A 431 -8.32 -25.86 22.31
N ASN A 432 -9.29 -25.12 22.86
CA ASN A 432 -10.36 -25.69 23.66
C ASN A 432 -11.71 -25.46 22.95
N PRO A 433 -12.35 -26.49 22.37
CA PRO A 433 -13.59 -26.33 21.61
C PRO A 433 -14.77 -25.72 22.38
N GLU A 434 -14.80 -25.88 23.71
CA GLU A 434 -15.85 -25.33 24.58
C GLU A 434 -15.63 -23.83 24.87
N LYS A 435 -14.36 -23.38 24.91
CA LYS A 435 -13.99 -21.99 25.25
C LYS A 435 -13.69 -21.12 24.03
N ASP A 436 -13.25 -21.74 22.93
CA ASP A 436 -12.78 -21.06 21.74
C ASP A 436 -13.85 -21.12 20.64
N GLY A 437 -14.33 -19.95 20.21
CA GLY A 437 -15.22 -19.87 19.05
C GLY A 437 -14.52 -20.30 17.76
N PHE A 438 -15.31 -20.62 16.72
CA PHE A 438 -14.86 -21.12 15.41
C PHE A 438 -13.59 -20.45 14.85
N ARG A 439 -13.50 -19.11 14.87
CA ARG A 439 -12.32 -18.39 14.35
C ARG A 439 -11.02 -18.72 15.08
N ARG A 440 -11.10 -18.95 16.39
CA ARG A 440 -9.95 -19.34 17.21
C ARG A 440 -9.57 -20.79 16.97
N GLN A 441 -10.55 -21.68 16.85
CA GLN A 441 -10.30 -23.09 16.54
C GLN A 441 -9.61 -23.27 15.18
N ASN A 442 -9.88 -22.39 14.21
CA ASN A 442 -9.25 -22.43 12.90
C ASN A 442 -7.83 -21.84 12.88
N LYS A 443 -7.43 -21.12 13.94
CA LYS A 443 -6.18 -20.36 13.97
C LYS A 443 -4.93 -21.24 13.76
N PRO A 444 -4.80 -22.46 14.33
CA PRO A 444 -3.64 -23.30 14.11
C PRO A 444 -3.46 -23.68 12.64
N ALA A 445 -4.51 -24.19 12.00
CA ALA A 445 -4.52 -24.55 10.58
C ALA A 445 -4.15 -23.34 9.68
N LEU A 446 -4.77 -22.18 9.91
CA LEU A 446 -4.47 -20.95 9.17
C LEU A 446 -3.05 -20.43 9.39
N THR A 447 -2.46 -20.68 10.56
CA THR A 447 -1.09 -20.25 10.89
C THR A 447 -0.07 -21.15 10.19
N TYR A 448 -0.29 -22.47 10.20
CA TYR A 448 0.53 -23.41 9.46
C TYR A 448 0.43 -23.21 7.94
N GLN A 449 -0.79 -22.98 7.42
CA GLN A 449 -1.01 -22.58 6.03
C GLN A 449 -0.18 -21.34 5.68
N TYR A 450 -0.28 -20.28 6.48
CA TYR A 450 0.44 -19.03 6.22
C TYR A 450 1.94 -19.23 6.12
N PHE A 451 2.56 -19.91 7.09
CA PHE A 451 4.02 -20.14 7.05
C PHE A 451 4.42 -21.02 5.85
N SER A 452 3.61 -22.01 5.51
CA SER A 452 3.83 -22.87 4.33
C SER A 452 3.76 -22.09 3.02
N GLU A 453 2.79 -21.19 2.88
CA GLU A 453 2.64 -20.34 1.70
C GLU A 453 3.73 -19.26 1.63
N MET A 454 4.14 -18.70 2.78
CA MET A 454 5.27 -17.77 2.83
C MET A 454 6.60 -18.46 2.49
N ALA A 455 6.79 -19.73 2.83
CA ALA A 455 7.94 -20.52 2.40
C ALA A 455 8.03 -20.59 0.87
N GLN A 456 6.91 -20.88 0.18
CA GLN A 456 6.84 -20.86 -1.28
C GLN A 456 7.11 -19.46 -1.86
N MET A 457 6.61 -18.40 -1.21
CA MET A 457 6.92 -17.03 -1.61
C MET A 457 8.43 -16.75 -1.57
N PHE A 458 9.11 -17.14 -0.48
CA PHE A 458 10.56 -16.95 -0.36
C PHE A 458 11.32 -17.68 -1.47
N GLU A 459 10.92 -18.91 -1.82
CA GLU A 459 11.51 -19.66 -2.94
C GLU A 459 11.35 -18.92 -4.27
N GLN A 460 10.16 -18.39 -4.54
CA GLN A 460 9.89 -17.63 -5.77
C GLN A 460 10.68 -16.32 -5.82
N VAL A 461 10.73 -15.58 -4.72
CA VAL A 461 11.48 -14.31 -4.63
C VAL A 461 12.99 -14.54 -4.74
N LYS A 462 13.53 -15.60 -4.11
CA LYS A 462 14.96 -15.95 -4.23
C LYS A 462 15.39 -16.09 -5.69
N CYS A 463 14.57 -16.77 -6.52
CA CYS A 463 14.85 -16.99 -7.94
C CYS A 463 14.85 -15.71 -8.80
N LEU A 464 14.28 -14.61 -8.29
CA LEU A 464 14.16 -13.34 -9.00
C LEU A 464 15.24 -12.33 -8.58
N LEU A 465 15.80 -12.49 -7.40
CA LEU A 465 16.82 -11.61 -6.83
C LEU A 465 18.22 -11.97 -7.34
N ARG A 466 19.08 -10.96 -7.53
CA ARG A 466 20.53 -11.21 -7.74
C ARG A 466 21.16 -11.81 -6.47
N PRO A 467 22.31 -12.52 -6.58
CA PRO A 467 23.08 -12.91 -5.40
C PRO A 467 23.36 -11.69 -4.50
N SER A 468 23.27 -11.89 -3.19
CA SER A 468 23.44 -10.82 -2.21
C SER A 468 22.47 -9.63 -2.30
N ALA A 469 21.36 -9.76 -3.04
CA ALA A 469 20.31 -8.75 -3.03
C ALA A 469 19.60 -8.70 -1.67
N PRO A 470 19.36 -7.50 -1.11
CA PRO A 470 18.55 -7.34 0.08
C PRO A 470 17.07 -7.58 -0.22
N PHE A 471 16.39 -8.25 0.71
CA PHE A 471 14.93 -8.37 0.77
C PHE A 471 14.43 -7.79 2.08
N VAL A 472 13.69 -6.68 2.01
CA VAL A 472 13.18 -5.95 3.17
C VAL A 472 11.69 -6.20 3.34
N LEU A 473 11.31 -6.70 4.51
CA LEU A 473 9.94 -6.99 4.93
C LEU A 473 9.56 -6.07 6.08
N VAL A 474 8.44 -5.36 5.96
CA VAL A 474 7.84 -4.60 7.06
C VAL A 474 6.62 -5.35 7.59
N VAL A 475 6.73 -5.91 8.80
CA VAL A 475 5.71 -6.81 9.35
C VAL A 475 5.33 -6.47 10.78
N GLY A 476 4.05 -6.67 11.12
CA GLY A 476 3.54 -6.53 12.48
C GLY A 476 3.36 -7.88 13.18
N SER A 477 3.45 -7.88 14.51
CA SER A 477 3.12 -9.05 15.34
C SER A 477 1.61 -9.20 15.52
N ASN A 478 1.09 -10.42 15.55
CA ASN A 478 -0.32 -10.69 15.84
C ASN A 478 -0.48 -11.40 17.20
N ARG A 479 -1.67 -11.35 17.79
CA ARG A 479 -1.99 -12.03 19.05
C ARG A 479 -3.26 -12.86 18.90
N THR A 480 -3.28 -14.02 19.54
CA THR A 480 -4.48 -14.86 19.66
C THR A 480 -4.61 -15.38 21.08
N LYS A 481 -5.82 -15.77 21.48
CA LYS A 481 -6.07 -16.42 22.77
C LYS A 481 -6.70 -17.77 22.47
N LEU A 482 -6.08 -18.86 22.93
CA LEU A 482 -6.51 -20.24 22.74
C LEU A 482 -6.49 -20.94 24.11
N GLY A 483 -7.55 -21.65 24.46
CA GLY A 483 -7.64 -22.39 25.72
C GLY A 483 -7.53 -21.52 26.97
N GLY A 484 -7.74 -20.20 26.84
CA GLY A 484 -7.50 -19.24 27.92
C GLY A 484 -6.09 -18.65 27.99
N ARG A 485 -5.12 -19.22 27.26
CA ARG A 485 -3.73 -18.75 27.16
C ARG A 485 -3.56 -17.77 25.99
N GLN A 486 -2.79 -16.71 26.21
CA GLN A 486 -2.44 -15.76 25.15
C GLN A 486 -1.18 -16.23 24.41
N PHE A 487 -1.22 -16.17 23.08
CA PHE A 487 -0.12 -16.45 22.18
C PHE A 487 0.22 -15.19 21.38
N VAL A 488 1.51 -14.89 21.27
CA VAL A 488 2.04 -13.86 20.38
C VAL A 488 2.60 -14.57 19.15
N ILE A 489 2.11 -14.20 17.97
CA ILE A 489 2.64 -14.63 16.70
C ILE A 489 3.60 -13.52 16.26
N ASP A 490 4.88 -13.68 16.60
CA ASP A 490 5.94 -12.79 16.16
C ASP A 490 6.25 -13.06 14.69
N THR A 491 5.53 -12.38 13.81
CA THR A 491 5.64 -12.55 12.35
C THR A 491 7.07 -12.34 11.87
N ALA A 492 7.82 -11.37 12.42
CA ALA A 492 9.19 -11.10 12.00
C ALA A 492 10.11 -12.28 12.31
N HIS A 493 10.03 -12.80 13.54
CA HIS A 493 10.79 -13.96 13.97
C HIS A 493 10.49 -15.20 13.10
N TRP A 494 9.21 -15.52 12.91
CA TRP A 494 8.84 -16.72 12.16
C TRP A 494 9.18 -16.62 10.67
N LEU A 495 8.96 -15.46 10.04
CA LEU A 495 9.32 -15.26 8.64
C LEU A 495 10.84 -15.31 8.43
N ARG A 496 11.64 -14.79 9.37
CA ARG A 496 13.09 -14.96 9.33
C ARG A 496 13.47 -16.44 9.35
N THR A 497 12.97 -17.19 10.33
CA THR A 497 13.26 -18.62 10.48
C THR A 497 12.87 -19.41 9.21
N VAL A 498 11.72 -19.12 8.61
CA VAL A 498 11.30 -19.72 7.33
C VAL A 498 12.22 -19.31 6.18
N ALA A 499 12.58 -18.03 6.08
CA ALA A 499 13.45 -17.53 5.01
C ALA A 499 14.86 -18.13 5.07
N GLU A 500 15.42 -18.33 6.27
CA GLU A 500 16.74 -18.93 6.47
C GLU A 500 16.82 -20.34 5.90
N GLN A 501 15.80 -21.16 6.15
CA GLN A 501 15.67 -22.49 5.54
C GLN A 501 15.47 -22.44 4.01
N ARG A 502 15.07 -21.29 3.45
CA ARG A 502 14.89 -21.07 2.00
C ARG A 502 16.06 -20.32 1.35
N GLY A 503 17.22 -20.28 2.02
CA GLY A 503 18.45 -19.76 1.44
C GLY A 503 18.61 -18.24 1.54
N PHE A 504 17.98 -17.63 2.53
CA PHE A 504 18.27 -16.26 2.95
C PHE A 504 19.12 -16.26 4.22
N ARG A 505 19.76 -15.14 4.52
CA ARG A 505 20.36 -14.86 5.82
C ARG A 505 19.76 -13.59 6.40
N GLN A 506 19.59 -13.54 7.72
CA GLN A 506 19.23 -12.30 8.40
C GLN A 506 20.43 -11.34 8.38
N VAL A 507 20.23 -10.13 7.86
CA VAL A 507 21.20 -9.03 7.96
C VAL A 507 20.90 -8.21 9.19
N GLU A 508 19.63 -7.81 9.36
CA GLU A 508 19.25 -6.89 10.43
C GLU A 508 17.75 -6.97 10.76
N VAL A 509 17.40 -6.65 12.01
CA VAL A 509 16.03 -6.48 12.48
C VAL A 509 15.90 -5.14 13.20
N LEU A 510 14.89 -4.36 12.84
CA LEU A 510 14.64 -3.03 13.40
C LEU A 510 13.19 -2.87 13.81
N GLU A 511 12.95 -2.45 15.05
CA GLU A 511 11.62 -2.09 15.51
C GLU A 511 11.19 -0.73 14.97
N LEU A 512 9.94 -0.67 14.50
CA LEU A 512 9.25 0.52 14.02
C LEU A 512 8.04 0.77 14.94
N ASP A 513 8.10 1.81 15.76
CA ASP A 513 6.94 2.19 16.59
C ASP A 513 5.75 2.57 15.71
N THR A 514 4.53 2.23 16.10
CA THR A 514 3.33 2.66 15.36
C THR A 514 2.62 3.81 16.09
N TYR A 515 2.03 4.76 15.35
CA TYR A 515 1.15 5.76 15.93
C TYR A 515 -0.03 5.07 16.62
N GLN A 516 -0.37 5.49 17.85
CA GLN A 516 -1.60 5.09 18.50
C GLN A 516 -2.80 5.61 17.69
N ARG A 517 -3.43 4.75 16.89
CA ARG A 517 -4.67 5.10 16.18
C ARG A 517 -5.80 5.24 17.21
N TYR A 518 -6.41 6.42 17.30
CA TYR A 518 -7.61 6.67 18.09
C TYR A 518 -8.79 5.91 17.47
N SER A 519 -8.96 4.63 17.80
CA SER A 519 -10.13 3.83 17.43
C SER A 519 -10.62 2.99 18.60
N VAL A 520 -11.92 2.66 18.58
CA VAL A 520 -12.71 1.99 19.63
C VAL A 520 -12.23 0.56 19.97
N HIS A 521 -11.14 0.08 19.35
CA HIS A 521 -10.53 -1.24 19.56
C HIS A 521 -9.07 -1.16 20.03
N GLN A 522 -8.77 -0.19 20.89
CA GLN A 522 -7.43 0.16 21.40
C GLN A 522 -6.69 -0.98 22.15
N ALA A 523 -7.42 -1.95 22.73
CA ALA A 523 -6.82 -3.03 23.52
C ALA A 523 -6.08 -4.09 22.68
N ASN A 524 -6.35 -4.15 21.37
CA ASN A 524 -5.82 -5.18 20.47
C ASN A 524 -4.92 -4.62 19.36
N SER A 525 -4.61 -3.32 19.34
CA SER A 525 -3.76 -2.75 18.29
C SER A 525 -2.30 -3.17 18.49
N ILE A 526 -1.70 -3.67 17.41
CA ILE A 526 -0.26 -3.94 17.31
C ILE A 526 0.46 -2.62 17.61
N ARG A 527 1.39 -2.64 18.57
CA ARG A 527 2.08 -1.42 19.05
C ARG A 527 3.38 -1.14 18.30
N THR A 528 3.94 -2.15 17.65
CA THR A 528 5.21 -2.10 16.93
C THR A 528 5.14 -2.93 15.66
N GLU A 529 5.64 -2.38 14.56
CA GLU A 529 6.02 -3.11 13.36
C GLU A 529 7.53 -3.40 13.42
N THR A 530 8.00 -4.27 12.55
CA THR A 530 9.39 -4.70 12.47
C THR A 530 9.83 -4.68 11.02
N MET A 531 10.94 -4.02 10.76
CA MET A 531 11.66 -4.09 9.50
C MET A 531 12.70 -5.21 9.59
N LEU A 532 12.45 -6.29 8.85
CA LEU A 532 13.35 -7.43 8.72
C LEU A 532 14.12 -7.28 7.39
N ILE A 533 15.44 -7.19 7.46
CA ILE A 533 16.33 -7.14 6.31
C ILE A 533 16.99 -8.51 6.16
N LEU A 534 16.69 -9.17 5.05
CA LEU A 534 17.25 -10.44 4.63
C LEU A 534 18.16 -10.23 3.43
N GLU A 535 19.00 -11.21 3.14
CA GLU A 535 19.83 -11.24 1.94
C GLU A 535 19.89 -12.66 1.37
N VAL A 536 19.87 -12.79 0.04
CA VAL A 536 20.04 -14.10 -0.62
C VAL A 536 21.45 -14.64 -0.37
N ILE A 537 21.55 -15.87 0.14
CA ILE A 537 22.83 -16.57 0.28
C ILE A 537 23.32 -16.94 -1.14
N PRO A 538 24.55 -16.54 -1.54
CA PRO A 538 25.12 -16.95 -2.81
C PRO A 538 25.26 -18.48 -2.89
N ASP A 539 24.88 -19.08 -4.02
CA ASP A 539 25.14 -20.50 -4.23
C ASP A 539 26.66 -20.72 -4.34
N ALA A 540 27.21 -21.59 -3.47
CA ALA A 540 28.65 -21.87 -3.38
C ALA A 540 29.29 -22.41 -4.67
N SER A 541 28.48 -22.76 -5.68
CA SER A 541 28.93 -23.27 -6.98
C SER A 541 29.14 -22.21 -8.06
N GLN A 542 28.82 -20.93 -7.81
CA GLN A 542 29.03 -19.84 -8.78
C GLN A 542 30.33 -19.05 -8.57
N SER A 543 31.12 -19.36 -7.53
CA SER A 543 32.40 -18.70 -7.24
C SER A 543 33.62 -19.28 -7.99
N HIS A 544 33.41 -20.18 -8.96
CA HIS A 544 34.49 -20.85 -9.71
C HIS A 544 34.46 -20.62 -11.23
N SER A 545 33.72 -19.63 -11.74
CA SER A 545 33.68 -19.33 -13.18
C SER A 545 33.93 -17.85 -13.50
N ALA A 546 34.82 -17.20 -12.76
CA ALA A 546 35.36 -15.89 -13.10
C ALA A 546 36.80 -15.78 -12.57
N ASP A 547 37.70 -16.53 -13.20
CA ASP A 547 39.12 -16.19 -13.32
C ASP A 547 39.44 -16.06 -14.82
#